data_AF-A0A317NFA6-F1
#
_entry.id   AF-A0A317NFA6-F1
#
_cell.length_a   1.000
_cell.length_b   1.000
_cell.length_c   1.000
_cell.angle_alpha   90.00
_cell.angle_beta   90.00
_cell.angle_gamma   90.00
#
_symmetry.space_group_name_H-M   'P 1'
#
loop_
_entity.id
_entity.type
_entity.pdbx_description
1 polymer ?
#
loop_
_entity_poly.entity_id
_entity_poly.type
_entity_poly.pdbx_seq_one_letter_code
_entity_poly.pdbx_strand_id
1 'polypeptide(L)'
;MASGIDAAGALGIIPDDVQSFGREAYRIAEELRSASSSLDTEVQGLMSTWKGAAADSYLTGWDEMHRGALDVWDTLFVLAEKLGITAENFRISDGDHAAVISLLDLP
;
A
#
# COMPACT_ATOMS: atom_id res chain seq x y z
N MET A 1 18.10 -26.18 -27.10
CA MET A 1 16.70 -25.73 -27.04
C MET A 1 16.18 -25.94 -25.64
N ALA A 2 16.36 -24.95 -24.76
CA ALA A 2 15.76 -24.84 -23.42
C ALA A 2 16.31 -23.55 -22.81
N SER A 3 15.63 -22.42 -23.02
CA SER A 3 15.89 -21.19 -22.23
C SER A 3 14.82 -20.09 -22.40
N GLY A 4 13.74 -20.33 -23.15
CA GLY A 4 12.67 -19.33 -23.35
C GLY A 4 11.56 -19.39 -22.30
N ILE A 5 11.37 -20.52 -21.62
CA ILE A 5 10.22 -20.74 -20.72
C ILE A 5 10.47 -20.13 -19.32
N ASP A 6 11.72 -20.02 -18.86
CA ASP A 6 12.04 -19.51 -17.52
C ASP A 6 12.03 -17.98 -17.42
N ALA A 7 12.36 -17.27 -18.50
CA ALA A 7 12.40 -15.80 -18.49
C ALA A 7 11.00 -15.18 -18.51
N ALA A 8 10.09 -15.71 -19.34
CA ALA A 8 8.69 -15.27 -19.38
C ALA A 8 7.95 -15.60 -18.08
N GLY A 9 8.20 -16.79 -17.51
CA GLY A 9 7.66 -17.17 -16.20
C GLY A 9 8.17 -16.26 -15.07
N ALA A 10 9.47 -15.97 -15.04
CA ALA A 10 10.05 -15.04 -14.06
C ALA A 10 9.55 -13.60 -14.23
N LEU A 11 9.34 -13.14 -15.48
CA LEU A 11 8.78 -11.83 -15.80
C LEU A 11 7.32 -11.68 -15.38
N GLY A 12 6.52 -12.75 -15.35
CA GLY A 12 5.15 -12.72 -14.82
C GLY A 12 5.09 -12.72 -13.28
N ILE A 13 6.02 -13.42 -12.63
CA ILE A 13 6.10 -13.50 -11.15
C ILE A 13 6.40 -12.13 -10.52
N ILE A 14 7.27 -11.32 -11.12
CA ILE A 14 7.68 -10.02 -10.55
C ILE A 14 6.50 -9.01 -10.45
N PRO A 15 5.69 -8.78 -11.51
CA PRO A 15 4.48 -7.98 -11.43
C PRO A 15 3.47 -8.50 -10.40
N ASP A 16 3.32 -9.82 -10.26
CA ASP A 16 2.41 -10.42 -9.29
C ASP A 16 2.88 -10.16 -7.85
N ASP A 17 4.19 -10.27 -7.58
CA ASP A 17 4.81 -9.92 -6.30
C ASP A 17 4.62 -8.44 -5.98
N VAL A 18 4.91 -7.54 -6.94
CA VAL A 18 4.72 -6.09 -6.80
C VAL A 18 3.26 -5.75 -6.50
N GLN A 19 2.32 -6.40 -7.19
CA GLN A 19 0.89 -6.24 -6.92
C GLN A 19 0.52 -6.74 -5.53
N SER A 20 1.12 -7.83 -5.06
CA SER A 20 0.93 -8.37 -3.72
C SER A 20 1.40 -7.41 -2.63
N PHE A 21 2.59 -6.83 -2.79
CA PHE A 21 3.09 -5.78 -1.90
C PHE A 21 2.20 -4.54 -1.89
N GLY A 22 1.66 -4.14 -3.06
CA GLY A 22 0.68 -3.06 -3.14
C GLY A 22 -0.58 -3.34 -2.31
N ARG A 23 -1.13 -4.55 -2.41
CA ARG A 23 -2.28 -4.97 -1.60
C ARG A 23 -1.97 -5.01 -0.10
N GLU A 24 -0.77 -5.45 0.27
CA GLU A 24 -0.32 -5.47 1.66
C GLU A 24 -0.23 -4.06 2.24
N ALA A 25 0.41 -3.13 1.52
CA ALA A 25 0.50 -1.73 1.94
C ALA A 25 -0.89 -1.10 2.12
N TYR A 26 -1.84 -1.38 1.21
CA TYR A 26 -3.21 -0.92 1.33
C TYR A 26 -3.90 -1.47 2.59
N ARG A 27 -3.75 -2.78 2.85
CA ARG A 27 -4.35 -3.41 4.03
C ARG A 27 -3.83 -2.79 5.32
N ILE A 28 -2.52 -2.62 5.44
CA ILE A 28 -1.88 -2.00 6.61
C ILE A 28 -2.39 -0.55 6.78
N ALA A 29 -2.48 0.22 5.70
CA ALA A 29 -3.01 1.59 5.75
C ALA A 29 -4.44 1.62 6.30
N GLU A 30 -5.30 0.71 5.84
CA GLU A 30 -6.69 0.62 6.27
C GLU A 30 -6.83 0.17 7.73
N GLU A 31 -6.01 -0.79 8.16
CA GLU A 31 -5.93 -1.22 9.57
C GLU A 31 -5.50 -0.06 10.48
N LEU A 32 -4.46 0.69 10.09
CA LEU A 32 -4.00 1.87 10.83
C LEU A 32 -5.08 2.94 10.94
N ARG A 33 -5.74 3.27 9.82
CA ARG A 33 -6.81 4.27 9.75
C ARG A 33 -7.97 3.89 10.67
N SER A 34 -8.40 2.63 10.61
CA SER A 34 -9.48 2.10 11.45
C SER A 34 -9.11 2.15 12.93
N ALA A 35 -7.93 1.66 13.30
CA ALA A 35 -7.44 1.68 14.67
C ALA A 35 -7.32 3.12 15.21
N SER A 36 -6.81 4.04 14.41
CA SER A 36 -6.70 5.44 14.82
C SER A 36 -8.06 6.10 15.04
N SER A 37 -9.08 5.76 14.25
CA SER A 37 -10.44 6.27 14.45
C SER A 37 -11.08 5.72 15.74
N SER A 38 -10.79 4.47 16.10
CA SER A 38 -11.24 3.87 17.37
C SER A 38 -10.61 4.60 18.55
N LEU A 39 -9.28 4.79 18.51
CA LEU A 39 -8.54 5.49 19.55
C LEU A 39 -9.02 6.93 19.72
N ASP A 40 -9.34 7.64 18.64
CA ASP A 40 -9.87 9.01 18.73
C ASP A 40 -11.19 9.05 19.53
N THR A 41 -12.07 8.07 19.31
CA THR A 41 -13.32 7.95 20.08
C THR A 41 -13.04 7.69 21.58
N GLU A 42 -12.08 6.83 21.87
CA GLU A 42 -11.67 6.53 23.25
C GLU A 42 -11.06 7.77 23.95
N VAL A 43 -10.21 8.51 23.24
CA VAL A 43 -9.59 9.74 23.77
C VAL A 43 -10.64 10.81 24.02
N GLN A 44 -11.59 11.03 23.09
CA GLN A 44 -12.69 11.96 23.31
C GLN A 44 -13.52 11.57 24.55
N GLY A 45 -13.78 10.27 24.73
CA GLY A 45 -14.45 9.72 25.91
C GLY A 45 -13.67 10.01 27.20
N LEU A 46 -12.36 9.77 27.20
CA LEU A 46 -11.49 10.06 28.34
C LEU A 46 -11.47 11.55 28.68
N MET A 47 -11.33 12.41 27.66
CA MET A 47 -11.31 13.87 27.82
C MET A 47 -12.64 14.45 28.32
N SER A 48 -13.74 13.71 28.23
CA SER A 48 -15.03 14.17 28.80
C SER A 48 -15.01 14.24 30.33
N THR A 49 -14.23 13.39 31.00
CA THR A 49 -14.20 13.26 32.47
C THR A 49 -12.86 13.66 33.08
N TRP A 50 -11.75 13.43 32.38
CA TRP A 50 -10.42 13.75 32.85
C TRP A 50 -10.04 15.19 32.50
N LYS A 51 -9.70 15.99 33.52
CA LYS A 51 -9.40 17.42 33.40
C LYS A 51 -8.12 17.80 34.13
N GLY A 52 -7.53 18.91 33.73
CA GLY A 52 -6.32 19.49 34.32
C GLY A 52 -5.07 19.31 33.46
N ALA A 53 -3.95 19.86 33.90
CA ALA A 53 -2.72 19.99 33.09
C ALA A 53 -2.19 18.66 32.51
N ALA A 54 -2.41 17.54 33.22
CA ALA A 54 -2.03 16.22 32.73
C ALA A 54 -2.91 15.75 31.56
N ALA A 55 -4.22 16.05 31.60
CA ALA A 55 -5.13 15.78 30.50
C ALA A 55 -4.79 16.64 29.27
N ASP A 56 -4.46 17.92 29.47
CA ASP A 56 -4.05 18.82 28.39
C ASP A 56 -2.75 18.35 27.72
N SER A 57 -1.78 17.89 28.51
CA SER A 57 -0.52 17.33 28.01
C SER A 57 -0.74 16.03 27.24
N TYR A 58 -1.61 15.15 27.74
CA TYR A 58 -2.00 13.92 27.05
C TYR A 58 -2.69 14.22 25.72
N LEU A 59 -3.65 15.16 25.69
CA LEU A 59 -4.35 15.54 24.46
C LEU A 59 -3.41 16.12 23.42
N THR A 60 -2.43 16.93 23.85
CA THR A 60 -1.38 17.45 22.96
C THR A 60 -0.56 16.33 22.35
N GLY A 61 -0.14 15.34 23.16
CA GLY A 61 0.60 14.18 22.67
C GLY A 61 -0.24 13.27 21.75
N TRP A 62 -1.53 13.11 22.06
CA TRP A 62 -2.48 12.40 21.19
C TRP A 62 -2.59 13.08 19.83
N ASP A 63 -2.78 14.40 19.81
CA ASP A 63 -2.86 15.21 18.60
C ASP A 63 -1.61 15.07 17.71
N GLU A 64 -0.42 15.07 18.32
CA GLU A 64 0.83 14.85 17.60
C GLU A 64 0.91 13.44 17.01
N MET A 65 0.61 12.42 17.82
CA MET A 65 0.60 11.02 17.37
C MET A 65 -0.43 10.80 16.25
N HIS A 66 -1.64 11.35 16.37
CA HIS A 66 -2.71 11.22 15.39
C HIS A 66 -2.33 11.86 14.04
N ARG A 67 -1.72 13.05 14.06
CA ARG A 67 -1.17 13.69 12.85
C ARG A 67 -0.06 12.87 12.21
N GLY A 68 0.84 12.30 13.01
CA GLY A 68 1.89 11.43 12.50
C GLY A 68 1.33 10.15 11.87
N ALA A 69 0.30 9.57 12.49
CA ALA A 69 -0.36 8.38 11.96
C ALA A 69 -1.06 8.70 10.63
N LEU A 70 -1.75 9.85 10.52
CA LEU A 70 -2.37 10.36 9.29
C LEU A 70 -1.39 10.33 8.11
N ASP A 71 -0.20 10.87 8.32
CA ASP A 71 0.86 10.91 7.30
C ASP A 71 1.32 9.50 6.87
N VAL A 72 1.44 8.58 7.84
CA VAL A 72 1.87 7.20 7.57
C VAL A 72 0.87 6.44 6.72
N TRP A 73 -0.42 6.42 7.08
CA TRP A 73 -1.38 5.64 6.29
C TRP A 73 -1.66 6.28 4.93
N ASP A 74 -1.62 7.61 4.80
CA ASP A 74 -1.72 8.29 3.50
C ASP A 74 -0.55 7.90 2.59
N THR A 75 0.68 7.91 3.12
CA THR A 75 1.87 7.45 2.40
C THR A 75 1.76 5.99 1.99
N LEU A 76 1.20 5.12 2.85
CA LEU A 76 0.97 3.71 2.51
C LEU A 76 -0.09 3.53 1.41
N PHE A 77 -1.15 4.32 1.39
CA PHE A 77 -2.12 4.33 0.29
C PHE A 77 -1.47 4.75 -1.03
N VAL A 78 -0.66 5.81 -1.01
CA VAL A 78 0.11 6.26 -2.19
C VAL A 78 1.07 5.19 -2.66
N LEU A 79 1.76 4.50 -1.74
CA LEU A 79 2.65 3.39 -2.08
C LEU A 79 1.86 2.24 -2.73
N ALA A 80 0.73 1.84 -2.14
CA ALA A 80 -0.14 0.80 -2.67
C ALA A 80 -0.61 1.10 -4.10
N GLU A 81 -1.06 2.34 -4.34
CA GLU A 81 -1.47 2.82 -5.66
C GLU A 81 -0.33 2.72 -6.67
N LYS A 82 0.85 3.25 -6.33
CA LYS A 82 2.03 3.24 -7.23
C LYS A 82 2.48 1.83 -7.58
N LEU A 83 2.50 0.92 -6.61
CA LEU A 83 2.86 -0.48 -6.85
C LEU A 83 1.82 -1.17 -7.75
N GLY A 84 0.52 -0.90 -7.54
CA GLY A 84 -0.54 -1.38 -8.42
C GLY A 84 -0.39 -0.90 -9.88
N ILE A 85 -0.16 0.40 -10.07
CA ILE A 85 0.10 1.00 -11.39
C ILE A 85 1.34 0.40 -12.04
N THR A 86 2.41 0.20 -11.27
CA THR A 86 3.67 -0.38 -11.76
C THR A 86 3.45 -1.80 -12.28
N ALA A 87 2.80 -2.65 -11.49
CA ALA A 87 2.49 -4.02 -11.91
C ALA A 87 1.67 -4.07 -13.20
N GLU A 88 0.69 -3.18 -13.35
CA GLU A 88 -0.14 -3.12 -14.55
C GLU A 88 0.63 -2.66 -15.79
N ASN A 89 1.45 -1.62 -15.67
CA ASN A 89 2.29 -1.14 -16.76
C ASN A 89 3.27 -2.21 -17.25
N PHE A 90 3.83 -3.00 -16.33
CA PHE A 90 4.70 -4.12 -16.71
C PHE A 90 3.94 -5.20 -17.49
N ARG A 91 2.73 -5.57 -17.07
CA ARG A 91 1.91 -6.55 -17.80
C ARG A 91 1.54 -6.09 -19.21
N ILE A 92 1.23 -4.80 -19.39
CA ILE A 92 0.96 -4.21 -20.71
C ILE A 92 2.21 -4.31 -21.60
N SER A 93 3.37 -3.87 -21.10
CA SER A 93 4.62 -3.91 -21.87
C SER A 93 5.05 -5.33 -22.23
N ASP A 94 4.86 -6.30 -21.33
CA ASP A 94 5.18 -7.71 -21.60
C ASP A 94 4.24 -8.29 -22.66
N GLY A 95 2.93 -8.00 -22.59
CA GLY A 95 1.95 -8.41 -23.59
C GLY A 95 2.25 -7.85 -24.98
N ASP A 96 2.63 -6.58 -25.07
CA ASP A 96 3.01 -5.94 -26.34
C ASP A 96 4.26 -6.60 -26.94
N HIS A 97 5.29 -6.89 -26.13
CA HIS A 97 6.48 -7.59 -26.60
C HIS A 97 6.19 -9.04 -27.02
N ALA A 98 5.37 -9.77 -26.27
CA ALA A 98 4.98 -11.14 -26.60
C ALA A 98 4.19 -11.21 -27.92
N ALA A 99 3.33 -10.22 -28.17
CA ALA A 99 2.60 -10.10 -29.43
C ALA A 99 3.55 -9.86 -30.62
N VAL A 100 4.54 -8.97 -30.47
CA VAL A 100 5.56 -8.71 -31.51
C VAL A 100 6.40 -9.95 -31.80
N ILE A 101 6.83 -10.68 -30.77
CA ILE A 101 7.62 -11.92 -30.93
C ILE A 101 6.79 -12.99 -31.64
N SER A 102 5.52 -13.17 -31.24
CA SER A 102 4.62 -14.14 -31.89
C SER A 102 4.38 -13.81 -33.37
N LEU A 103 4.42 -12.53 -33.75
CA LEU A 103 4.29 -12.10 -35.14
C LEU A 103 5.52 -12.42 -35.99
N LEU A 104 6.71 -12.49 -35.38
CA LEU A 104 7.98 -12.79 -36.04
C LEU A 104 8.22 -14.30 -36.19
N ASP A 105 7.45 -15.15 -35.50
CA ASP A 105 7.55 -16.62 -35.53
C ASP A 105 6.56 -17.28 -36.51
N LEU A 106 6.00 -16.49 -37.43
CA LEU A 106 5.18 -17.00 -38.55
C LEU A 106 6.09 -17.51 -39.69
N PRO A 107 5.83 -18.70 -40.28
CA PRO A 107 6.60 -19.24 -41.41
C PRO A 107 6.48 -18.41 -42.69
#